data_AF-A0A248ULH4-F1
#
_entry.id   AF-A0A248ULH4-F1
#
_cell.length_a   1.000
_cell.length_b   1.000
_cell.length_c   1.000
_cell.angle_alpha   90.00
_cell.angle_beta   90.00
_cell.angle_gamma   90.00
#
_symmetry.space_group_name_H-M   'P 1'
#
loop_
_entity.id
_entity.type
_entity.pdbx_description
1 polymer ?
#
loop_
_entity_poly.entity_id
_entity_poly.type
_entity_poly.pdbx_seq_one_letter_code
_entity_poly.pdbx_strand_id
1 'polypeptide(L)'
;MESIISDLGQFISDHRVWAGPIVGIIAFGESLAIIGMFIPATPIMLAIGGLVGAGIVEPWPIIIGAIVGAVIGDIVSYFLGWWLGRSIIHKWPLNKHRSGVARARLLFRRYGFSAVFLGRFFGPVRCTVPMVAGMMSMDQTRFQTANVLSAMVWAPVMFLPGWLAGRGFGVFAKMNGDHMFWFVIGITAVTIVATVIGMRFFKGRPRRERKRGVHVSPAE
;
A
#
# COMPACT_ATOMS: atom_id res chain seq x y z
N MET A 1 -14.52 -16.42 13.78
CA MET A 1 -13.35 -15.81 13.10
C MET A 1 -12.15 -16.75 13.18
N GLU A 2 -11.87 -17.32 14.36
CA GLU A 2 -10.85 -18.37 14.51
C GLU A 2 -11.08 -19.59 13.61
N SER A 3 -12.34 -20.03 13.43
CA SER A 3 -12.70 -21.12 12.51
C SER A 3 -12.30 -20.84 11.05
N ILE A 4 -12.54 -19.63 10.54
CA ILE A 4 -12.17 -19.26 9.16
C ILE A 4 -10.66 -19.31 8.98
N ILE A 5 -9.90 -18.87 9.99
CA ILE A 5 -8.44 -18.86 9.94
C ILE A 5 -7.90 -20.29 10.02
N SER A 6 -8.47 -21.15 10.86
CA SER A 6 -8.07 -22.56 10.96
C SER A 6 -8.40 -23.35 9.69
N ASP A 7 -9.60 -23.14 9.14
CA ASP A 7 -10.08 -23.86 7.95
C ASP A 7 -9.29 -23.43 6.71
N LEU A 8 -9.01 -22.12 6.56
CA LEU A 8 -8.13 -21.62 5.50
C LEU A 8 -6.70 -22.13 5.68
N GLY A 9 -6.20 -22.21 6.92
CA GLY A 9 -4.87 -22.74 7.21
C GLY A 9 -4.73 -24.21 6.83
N GLN A 10 -5.71 -25.05 7.19
CA GLN A 10 -5.76 -26.45 6.79
C GLN A 10 -5.89 -26.61 5.27
N PHE A 11 -6.79 -25.87 4.64
CA PHE A 11 -6.97 -25.93 3.19
C PHE A 11 -5.70 -25.54 2.43
N ILE A 12 -5.00 -24.48 2.86
CA ILE A 12 -3.72 -24.04 2.28
C ILE A 12 -2.60 -25.08 2.50
N SER A 13 -2.60 -25.75 3.66
CA SER A 13 -1.66 -26.83 3.96
C SER A 13 -1.87 -28.03 3.05
N ASP A 14 -3.13 -28.42 2.83
CA ASP A 14 -3.50 -29.57 2.00
C ASP A 14 -3.38 -29.27 0.50
N HIS A 15 -3.57 -28.01 0.11
CA HIS A 15 -3.57 -27.55 -1.28
C HIS A 15 -2.55 -26.42 -1.50
N ARG A 16 -1.26 -26.73 -1.30
CA ARG A 16 -0.13 -25.77 -1.38
C ARG A 16 -0.12 -24.90 -2.64
N VAL A 17 -0.60 -25.41 -3.77
CA VAL A 17 -0.69 -24.69 -5.05
C VAL A 17 -1.68 -23.51 -5.00
N TRP A 18 -2.73 -23.61 -4.18
CA TRP A 18 -3.77 -22.59 -4.06
C TRP A 18 -3.43 -21.47 -3.08
N ALA A 19 -2.34 -21.61 -2.31
CA ALA A 19 -1.89 -20.61 -1.35
C ALA A 19 -1.66 -19.23 -1.98
N GLY A 20 -0.96 -19.18 -3.12
CA GLY A 20 -0.68 -17.94 -3.86
C GLY A 20 -1.96 -17.23 -4.35
N PRO A 21 -2.84 -17.91 -5.10
CA PRO A 21 -4.12 -17.35 -5.54
C PRO A 21 -5.02 -16.86 -4.41
N ILE A 22 -5.15 -17.63 -3.31
CA ILE A 22 -5.97 -17.23 -2.15
C ILE A 22 -5.43 -15.95 -1.52
N VAL A 23 -4.11 -15.88 -1.30
CA VAL A 23 -3.44 -14.69 -0.81
C VAL A 23 -3.64 -13.51 -1.76
N GLY A 24 -3.57 -13.75 -3.06
CA GLY A 24 -3.84 -12.74 -4.07
C GLY A 24 -5.26 -12.19 -3.99
N ILE A 25 -6.28 -13.03 -3.81
CA ILE A 25 -7.68 -12.59 -3.67
C ILE A 25 -7.86 -11.77 -2.38
N ILE A 26 -7.25 -12.20 -1.27
CA ILE A 26 -7.30 -11.45 -0.01
C ILE A 26 -6.63 -10.08 -0.17
N ALA A 27 -5.42 -10.05 -0.73
CA ALA A 27 -4.67 -8.82 -0.96
C ALA A 27 -5.38 -7.88 -1.96
N PHE A 28 -6.06 -8.45 -2.96
CA PHE A 28 -6.92 -7.72 -3.89
C PHE A 28 -8.10 -7.08 -3.16
N GLY A 29 -8.86 -7.85 -2.38
CA GLY A 29 -10.00 -7.35 -1.62
C GLY A 29 -9.59 -6.26 -0.61
N GLU A 30 -8.46 -6.44 0.06
CA GLU A 30 -7.92 -5.45 0.99
C GLU A 30 -7.51 -4.14 0.29
N SER A 31 -7.09 -4.22 -0.97
CA SER A 31 -6.64 -3.05 -1.75
C SER A 31 -7.79 -2.39 -2.54
N LEU A 32 -8.97 -3.00 -2.54
CA LEU A 32 -10.18 -2.34 -3.03
C LEU A 32 -10.64 -1.26 -2.04
N ALA A 33 -10.89 -0.07 -2.57
CA ALA A 33 -11.45 1.02 -1.79
C ALA A 33 -12.79 0.60 -1.17
N ILE A 34 -12.99 0.98 0.11
CA ILE A 34 -14.17 0.64 0.93
C ILE A 34 -14.21 -0.83 1.36
N ILE A 35 -14.06 -1.79 0.43
CA ILE A 35 -14.09 -3.23 0.73
C ILE A 35 -12.93 -3.62 1.67
N GLY A 36 -11.74 -3.06 1.44
CA GLY A 36 -10.58 -3.34 2.28
C GLY A 36 -10.70 -2.88 3.73
N MET A 37 -11.67 -2.01 4.05
CA MET A 37 -11.95 -1.62 5.44
C MET A 37 -12.64 -2.74 6.23
N PHE A 38 -13.28 -3.69 5.55
CA PHE A 38 -14.01 -4.81 6.16
C PHE A 38 -13.22 -6.12 6.18
N ILE A 39 -12.12 -6.21 5.41
CA ILE A 39 -11.32 -7.43 5.31
C ILE A 39 -10.15 -7.34 6.29
N PRO A 40 -10.10 -8.18 7.34
CA PRO A 40 -9.00 -8.21 8.30
C PRO A 40 -7.81 -8.97 7.69
N ALA A 41 -7.12 -8.36 6.73
CA ALA A 41 -6.03 -9.03 6.02
C ALA A 41 -4.76 -9.20 6.86
N THR A 42 -4.45 -8.26 7.77
CA THR A 42 -3.26 -8.33 8.64
C THR A 42 -3.15 -9.64 9.43
N PRO A 43 -4.16 -10.10 10.19
CA PRO A 43 -4.06 -11.37 10.91
C PRO A 43 -3.97 -12.58 9.97
N ILE A 44 -4.59 -12.52 8.78
CA ILE A 44 -4.52 -13.62 7.80
C ILE A 44 -3.12 -13.71 7.20
N MET A 45 -2.53 -12.59 6.78
CA MET A 45 -1.16 -12.56 6.25
C MET A 45 -0.15 -13.02 7.29
N LEU A 46 -0.39 -12.68 8.56
CA LEU A 46 0.44 -13.11 9.67
C LEU A 46 0.37 -14.63 9.88
N ALA A 47 -0.83 -15.21 9.89
CA ALA A 47 -1.02 -16.65 10.00
C ALA A 47 -0.35 -17.40 8.83
N ILE A 48 -0.53 -16.89 7.61
CA ILE A 48 0.11 -17.43 6.40
C ILE A 48 1.63 -17.30 6.48
N GLY A 49 2.15 -16.17 6.98
CA GLY A 49 3.58 -16.00 7.27
C GLY A 49 4.10 -17.07 8.23
N GLY A 50 3.32 -17.40 9.28
CA GLY A 50 3.60 -18.51 10.19
C GLY A 50 3.76 -19.86 9.49
N LEU A 51 2.84 -20.19 8.58
CA LEU A 51 2.89 -21.42 7.79
C LEU A 51 4.14 -21.47 6.89
N VAL A 52 4.52 -20.33 6.30
CA VAL A 52 5.77 -20.22 5.52
C VAL A 52 7.00 -20.39 6.42
N GLY A 53 6.99 -19.79 7.61
CA GLY A 53 8.06 -19.91 8.60
C GLY A 53 8.28 -21.34 9.08
N ALA A 54 7.19 -22.08 9.26
CA ALA A 54 7.17 -23.50 9.61
C ALA A 54 7.56 -24.44 8.44
N GLY A 55 7.77 -23.91 7.23
CA GLY A 55 8.13 -24.70 6.05
C GLY A 55 6.96 -25.50 5.44
N ILE A 56 5.72 -25.19 5.82
CA ILE A 56 4.52 -25.87 5.32
C ILE A 56 4.17 -25.39 3.90
N VAL A 57 4.41 -24.11 3.61
CA VAL A 57 4.10 -23.47 2.32
C VAL A 57 5.31 -22.72 1.79
N GLU A 58 5.48 -22.71 0.46
CA GLU A 58 6.56 -21.99 -0.18
C GLU A 58 6.35 -20.46 -0.13
N PRO A 59 7.42 -19.67 0.12
CA PRO A 59 7.33 -18.22 0.25
C PRO A 59 7.00 -17.51 -1.07
N TRP A 60 7.55 -17.99 -2.20
CA TRP A 60 7.47 -17.28 -3.47
C TRP A 60 6.05 -17.16 -4.04
N PRO A 61 5.23 -18.23 -4.11
CA PRO A 61 3.86 -18.12 -4.60
C PRO A 61 3.00 -17.17 -3.76
N ILE A 62 3.22 -17.13 -2.44
CA ILE A 62 2.51 -16.25 -1.51
C ILE A 62 2.88 -14.80 -1.74
N ILE A 63 4.18 -14.49 -1.78
CA ILE A 63 4.66 -13.11 -1.97
C ILE A 63 4.23 -12.58 -3.34
N ILE A 64 4.40 -13.37 -4.40
CA ILE A 64 3.99 -12.99 -5.77
C ILE A 64 2.47 -12.80 -5.82
N GLY A 65 1.69 -13.74 -5.26
CA GLY A 65 0.25 -13.63 -5.18
C GLY A 65 -0.21 -12.36 -4.47
N ALA A 66 0.37 -12.05 -3.31
CA ALA A 66 0.07 -10.84 -2.55
C ALA A 66 0.38 -9.55 -3.33
N ILE A 67 1.53 -9.49 -4.00
CA ILE A 67 1.92 -8.34 -4.82
C ILE A 67 0.95 -8.15 -5.98
N VAL A 68 0.69 -9.21 -6.75
CA VAL A 68 -0.19 -9.17 -7.92
C VAL A 68 -1.61 -8.77 -7.51
N GLY A 69 -2.17 -9.46 -6.51
CA GLY A 69 -3.50 -9.18 -5.99
C GLY A 69 -3.65 -7.74 -5.54
N ALA A 70 -2.70 -7.23 -4.75
CA ALA A 70 -2.78 -5.87 -4.27
C ALA A 70 -2.60 -4.83 -5.38
N VAL A 71 -1.65 -5.03 -6.29
CA VAL A 71 -1.44 -4.13 -7.44
C VAL A 71 -2.71 -4.03 -8.27
N ILE A 72 -3.36 -5.16 -8.58
CA ILE A 72 -4.62 -5.18 -9.33
C ILE A 72 -5.73 -4.46 -8.55
N GLY A 73 -5.84 -4.68 -7.24
CA GLY A 73 -6.84 -4.01 -6.40
C GLY A 73 -6.66 -2.48 -6.40
N ASP A 74 -5.42 -2.02 -6.29
CA ASP A 74 -5.07 -0.59 -6.35
C ASP A 74 -5.32 0.01 -7.74
N ILE A 75 -5.09 -0.75 -8.81
CA ILE A 75 -5.46 -0.36 -10.19
C ILE A 75 -6.96 -0.14 -10.28
N VAL A 76 -7.76 -1.10 -9.81
CA VAL A 76 -9.23 -1.00 -9.85
C VAL A 76 -9.70 0.21 -9.03
N SER A 77 -9.17 0.40 -7.83
CA SER A 77 -9.46 1.55 -6.97
C SER A 77 -9.09 2.87 -7.62
N TYR A 78 -7.97 2.93 -8.33
CA TYR A 78 -7.54 4.10 -9.11
C TYR A 78 -8.52 4.43 -10.24
N PHE A 79 -8.92 3.44 -11.03
CA PHE A 79 -9.88 3.66 -12.12
C PHE A 79 -11.26 4.07 -11.59
N LEU A 80 -11.71 3.46 -10.49
CA LEU A 80 -12.95 3.85 -9.81
C LEU A 80 -12.88 5.31 -9.35
N GLY A 81 -11.76 5.71 -8.75
CA GLY A 81 -11.49 7.09 -8.37
C GLY A 81 -11.47 8.05 -9.57
N TRP A 82 -10.84 7.66 -10.67
CA TRP A 82 -10.78 8.47 -11.90
C TRP A 82 -12.16 8.68 -12.53
N TRP A 83 -12.99 7.64 -12.57
CA TRP A 83 -14.34 7.73 -13.08
C TRP A 83 -15.23 8.60 -12.18
N LEU A 84 -15.20 8.38 -10.87
CA LEU A 84 -15.94 9.19 -9.89
C LEU A 84 -15.48 10.65 -9.89
N GLY A 85 -14.16 10.89 -9.98
CA GLY A 85 -13.56 12.22 -9.93
C GLY A 85 -14.06 13.18 -11.01
N ARG A 86 -14.38 12.67 -12.20
CA ARG A 86 -14.95 13.48 -13.30
C ARG A 86 -16.31 14.08 -12.97
N SER A 87 -17.11 13.42 -12.13
CA SER A 87 -18.50 13.82 -11.86
C SER A 87 -18.71 14.36 -10.43
N ILE A 88 -17.98 13.83 -9.44
CA ILE A 88 -18.31 13.98 -8.02
C ILE A 88 -17.50 15.06 -7.29
N ILE A 89 -16.37 15.51 -7.84
CA ILE A 89 -15.54 16.58 -7.23
C ILE A 89 -16.34 17.88 -7.05
N HIS A 90 -17.34 18.12 -7.91
CA HIS A 90 -18.23 19.27 -7.85
C HIS A 90 -19.55 19.01 -7.10
N LYS A 91 -19.77 17.78 -6.60
CA LYS A 91 -21.00 17.35 -5.91
C LYS A 91 -20.74 17.12 -4.42
N TRP A 92 -21.83 17.09 -3.64
CA TRP A 92 -21.78 16.80 -2.20
C TRP A 92 -21.31 15.36 -1.96
N PRO A 93 -20.47 15.05 -0.95
CA PRO A 93 -19.96 15.91 0.13
C PRO A 93 -18.62 16.61 -0.17
N LEU A 94 -17.97 16.31 -1.30
CA LEU A 94 -16.64 16.82 -1.64
C LEU A 94 -16.63 18.32 -1.97
N ASN A 95 -17.73 18.85 -2.51
CA ASN A 95 -17.90 20.30 -2.71
C ASN A 95 -17.86 21.09 -1.38
N LYS A 96 -18.21 20.47 -0.23
CA LYS A 96 -18.09 21.08 1.10
C LYS A 96 -16.64 21.09 1.63
N HIS A 97 -15.78 20.23 1.06
CA HIS A 97 -14.38 20.03 1.47
C HIS A 97 -13.38 20.50 0.40
N ARG A 98 -13.68 21.60 -0.30
CA ARG A 98 -12.84 22.15 -1.39
C ARG A 98 -11.38 22.38 -0.97
N SER A 99 -11.16 22.81 0.27
CA SER A 99 -9.81 23.00 0.84
C SER A 99 -9.03 21.69 0.97
N GLY A 100 -9.69 20.60 1.39
CA GLY A 100 -9.12 19.26 1.44
C GLY A 100 -8.78 18.72 0.04
N VAL A 101 -9.69 18.90 -0.92
CA VAL A 101 -9.47 18.51 -2.33
C VAL A 101 -8.28 19.29 -2.93
N ALA A 102 -8.19 20.60 -2.67
CA ALA A 102 -7.08 21.41 -3.15
C ALA A 102 -5.73 20.98 -2.55
N ARG A 103 -5.71 20.65 -1.25
CA ARG A 103 -4.51 20.12 -0.56
C ARG A 103 -4.09 18.77 -1.12
N ALA A 104 -5.03 17.85 -1.32
CA ALA A 104 -4.76 16.54 -1.94
C ALA A 104 -4.18 16.74 -3.36
N ARG A 105 -4.78 17.62 -4.16
CA ARG A 105 -4.27 17.95 -5.51
C ARG A 105 -2.85 18.50 -5.48
N LEU A 106 -2.54 19.41 -4.55
CA LEU A 106 -1.18 19.94 -4.38
C LEU A 106 -0.19 18.87 -3.90
N LEU A 107 -0.62 17.97 -3.01
CA LEU A 107 0.18 16.85 -2.53
C LEU A 107 0.54 15.90 -3.69
N PHE A 108 -0.45 15.46 -4.47
CA PHE A 108 -0.20 14.58 -5.61
C PHE A 108 0.59 15.28 -6.73
N ARG A 109 0.40 16.59 -6.92
CA ARG A 109 1.20 17.37 -7.88
C ARG A 109 2.66 17.48 -7.48
N ARG A 110 2.96 17.62 -6.18
CA ARG A 110 4.31 17.82 -5.65
C ARG A 110 5.04 16.52 -5.30
N TYR A 111 4.31 15.53 -4.79
CA TYR A 111 4.85 14.30 -4.21
C TYR A 111 4.17 13.05 -4.75
N GLY A 112 3.48 13.08 -5.89
CA GLY A 112 2.61 12.00 -6.37
C GLY A 112 3.16 10.58 -6.18
N PHE A 113 4.41 10.33 -6.61
CA PHE A 113 5.05 9.02 -6.40
C PHE A 113 5.18 8.67 -4.91
N SER A 114 5.80 9.56 -4.11
CA SER A 114 6.00 9.34 -2.67
C SER A 114 4.69 9.26 -1.90
N ALA A 115 3.66 10.01 -2.32
CA ALA A 115 2.34 10.01 -1.69
C ALA A 115 1.64 8.65 -1.88
N VAL A 116 1.73 8.07 -3.08
CA VAL A 116 1.20 6.72 -3.35
C VAL A 116 2.02 5.68 -2.60
N PHE A 117 3.34 5.73 -2.72
CA PHE A 117 4.24 4.76 -2.11
C PHE A 117 4.11 4.71 -0.59
N LEU A 118 4.12 5.88 0.07
CA LEU A 118 4.03 5.99 1.52
C LEU A 118 2.61 5.79 2.03
N GLY A 119 1.62 6.25 1.26
CA GLY A 119 0.21 6.11 1.61
C GLY A 119 -0.20 4.66 1.85
N ARG A 120 0.44 3.72 1.16
CA ARG A 120 0.23 2.28 1.32
C ARG A 120 0.54 1.75 2.73
N PHE A 121 1.49 2.36 3.42
CA PHE A 121 1.90 1.94 4.77
C PHE A 121 1.02 2.52 5.88
N PHE A 122 0.19 3.53 5.58
CA PHE A 122 -0.75 4.08 6.53
C PHE A 122 -2.08 3.34 6.44
N GLY A 123 -2.34 2.38 7.35
CA GLY A 123 -3.47 1.45 7.30
C GLY A 123 -4.81 2.02 6.80
N PRO A 124 -5.41 3.04 7.45
CA PRO A 124 -6.68 3.62 7.00
C PRO A 124 -6.57 4.42 5.69
N VAL A 125 -5.40 5.00 5.44
CA VAL A 125 -5.15 5.88 4.30
C VAL A 125 -4.87 5.07 3.03
N ARG A 126 -4.30 3.86 3.16
CA ARG A 126 -3.97 2.92 2.10
C ARG A 126 -5.13 2.72 1.13
N CYS A 127 -6.31 2.33 1.61
CA CYS A 127 -7.44 2.00 0.74
C CYS A 127 -8.01 3.24 0.03
N THR A 128 -7.71 4.43 0.54
CA THR A 128 -8.19 5.70 -0.02
C THR A 128 -7.20 6.30 -1.02
N VAL A 129 -5.89 6.04 -0.89
CA VAL A 129 -4.83 6.66 -1.68
C VAL A 129 -4.96 6.40 -3.18
N PRO A 130 -5.15 5.15 -3.66
CA PRO A 130 -5.37 4.87 -5.08
C PRO A 130 -6.60 5.60 -5.63
N MET A 131 -7.70 5.58 -4.88
CA MET A 131 -8.94 6.24 -5.26
C MET A 131 -8.74 7.75 -5.38
N VAL A 132 -8.12 8.40 -4.39
CA VAL A 132 -7.86 9.84 -4.42
C VAL A 132 -6.87 10.20 -5.55
N ALA A 133 -5.85 9.38 -5.79
CA ALA A 133 -4.92 9.56 -6.91
C ALA A 133 -5.64 9.53 -8.26
N GLY A 134 -6.58 8.59 -8.43
CA GLY A 134 -7.48 8.51 -9.57
C GLY A 134 -8.34 9.75 -9.72
N MET A 135 -9.01 10.18 -8.65
CA MET A 135 -9.86 11.37 -8.65
C MET A 135 -9.09 12.64 -9.05
N MET A 136 -7.82 12.74 -8.68
CA MET A 136 -6.98 13.89 -9.02
C MET A 136 -6.41 13.82 -10.44
N SER A 137 -6.70 12.76 -11.20
CA SER A 137 -6.14 12.48 -12.53
C SER A 137 -4.62 12.47 -12.54
N MET A 138 -4.03 11.78 -11.56
CA MET A 138 -2.57 11.55 -11.54
C MET A 138 -2.14 10.80 -12.82
N ASP A 139 -0.89 10.97 -13.25
CA ASP A 139 -0.34 10.17 -14.36
C ASP A 139 -0.35 8.68 -13.99
N GLN A 140 -0.99 7.85 -14.83
CA GLN A 140 -1.11 6.42 -14.59
C GLN A 140 0.24 5.73 -14.48
N THR A 141 1.23 6.12 -15.30
CA THR A 141 2.56 5.52 -15.27
C THR A 141 3.22 5.76 -13.92
N ARG A 142 3.17 7.01 -13.44
CA ARG A 142 3.73 7.37 -12.11
C ARG A 142 3.02 6.65 -10.98
N PHE A 143 1.70 6.48 -11.10
CA PHE A 143 0.91 5.74 -10.12
C PHE A 143 1.30 4.25 -10.13
N GLN A 144 1.34 3.59 -11.29
CA GLN A 144 1.67 2.17 -11.38
C GLN A 144 3.09 1.87 -10.90
N THR A 145 4.08 2.69 -11.27
CA THR A 145 5.44 2.49 -10.79
C THR A 145 5.52 2.61 -9.26
N ALA A 146 4.86 3.59 -8.66
CA ALA A 146 4.79 3.73 -7.21
C ALA A 146 4.04 2.55 -6.55
N ASN A 147 2.93 2.14 -7.16
CA ASN A 147 2.08 1.04 -6.70
C ASN A 147 2.85 -0.27 -6.65
N VAL A 148 3.47 -0.68 -7.77
CA VAL A 148 4.25 -1.92 -7.86
C VAL A 148 5.42 -1.91 -6.89
N LEU A 149 6.22 -0.83 -6.86
CA LEU A 149 7.37 -0.74 -5.96
C LEU A 149 6.95 -0.79 -4.49
N SER A 150 5.85 -0.12 -4.13
CA SER A 150 5.35 -0.15 -2.76
C SER A 150 4.79 -1.52 -2.38
N ALA A 151 4.12 -2.23 -3.30
CA ALA A 151 3.62 -3.58 -3.08
C ALA A 151 4.75 -4.59 -2.87
N MET A 152 5.84 -4.47 -3.64
CA MET A 152 7.04 -5.32 -3.49
C MET A 152 7.70 -5.20 -2.11
N VAL A 153 7.69 -4.01 -1.52
CA VAL A 153 8.23 -3.80 -0.16
C VAL A 153 7.21 -4.22 0.90
N TRP A 154 5.94 -3.89 0.68
CA TRP A 154 4.88 -4.12 1.64
C TRP A 154 4.60 -5.61 1.90
N ALA A 155 4.55 -6.44 0.85
CA ALA A 155 4.23 -7.86 1.00
C ALA A 155 5.21 -8.58 1.95
N PRO A 156 6.55 -8.53 1.73
CA PRO A 156 7.52 -9.12 2.66
C PRO A 156 7.39 -8.57 4.09
N VAL A 157 7.19 -7.27 4.25
CA VAL A 157 7.05 -6.63 5.57
C VAL A 157 5.84 -7.18 6.34
N MET A 158 4.73 -7.46 5.66
CA MET A 158 3.53 -8.01 6.31
C MET A 158 3.68 -9.49 6.69
N PHE A 159 4.38 -10.29 5.87
CA PHE A 159 4.59 -11.72 6.17
C PHE A 159 5.72 -11.97 7.18
N LEU A 160 6.70 -11.06 7.29
CA LEU A 160 7.91 -11.26 8.08
C LEU A 160 7.67 -11.61 9.56
N PRO A 161 6.77 -10.95 10.32
CA PRO A 161 6.55 -11.29 11.73
C PRO A 161 6.01 -12.72 11.89
N GLY A 162 5.10 -13.12 11.00
CA GLY A 162 4.54 -14.47 10.99
C GLY A 162 5.63 -15.49 10.64
N TRP A 163 6.44 -15.20 9.63
CA TRP A 163 7.56 -16.06 9.23
C TRP A 163 8.58 -16.26 10.35
N LEU A 164 8.92 -15.21 11.09
CA LEU A 164 9.78 -15.31 12.28
C LEU A 164 9.13 -16.13 13.40
N ALA A 165 7.83 -15.95 13.65
CA ALA A 165 7.11 -16.77 14.62
C ALA A 165 7.12 -18.26 14.25
N GLY A 166 6.86 -18.59 12.98
CA GLY A 166 6.87 -19.96 12.47
C GLY A 166 8.26 -20.63 12.50
N ARG A 167 9.34 -19.85 12.38
CA ARG A 167 10.74 -20.31 12.52
C ARG A 167 11.14 -20.63 13.97
N GLY A 168 10.25 -20.41 14.95
CA GLY A 168 10.52 -20.70 16.36
C GLY A 168 11.25 -19.59 17.11
N PHE A 169 11.26 -18.35 16.59
CA PHE A 169 11.71 -17.21 17.38
C PHE A 169 10.72 -16.97 18.53
N GLY A 170 11.02 -17.52 19.70
CA GLY A 170 10.13 -17.60 20.87
C GLY A 170 9.60 -16.27 21.41
N VAL A 171 10.22 -15.14 21.03
CA VAL A 171 9.70 -13.79 21.30
C VAL A 171 8.39 -13.53 20.55
N PHE A 172 8.28 -14.00 19.30
CA PHE A 172 7.10 -13.79 18.45
C PHE A 172 6.04 -14.87 18.66
N ALA A 173 6.43 -16.11 18.94
CA ALA A 173 5.49 -17.20 19.23
C ALA A 173 4.72 -17.01 20.54
N LYS A 174 5.26 -16.21 21.49
CA LYS A 174 4.61 -15.89 22.78
C LYS A 174 3.91 -14.52 22.79
N MET A 175 3.98 -13.75 21.70
CA MET A 175 3.27 -12.48 21.59
C MET A 175 1.79 -12.73 21.36
N ASN A 176 0.94 -12.26 22.27
CA ASN A 176 -0.51 -12.18 22.05
C ASN A 176 -0.82 -11.30 20.83
N GLY A 177 -2.03 -11.46 20.26
CA GLY A 177 -2.49 -10.71 19.08
C GLY A 177 -2.29 -9.19 19.18
N ASP A 178 -2.47 -8.62 20.39
CA ASP A 178 -2.28 -7.19 20.65
C ASP A 178 -0.81 -6.75 20.56
N HIS A 179 0.12 -7.52 21.14
CA HIS A 179 1.56 -7.20 21.07
C HIS A 179 2.09 -7.29 19.64
N MET A 180 1.56 -8.24 18.88
CA MET A 180 1.92 -8.43 17.48
C MET A 180 1.34 -7.32 16.59
N PHE A 181 0.14 -6.83 16.88
CA PHE A 181 -0.46 -5.65 16.24
C PHE A 181 0.41 -4.39 16.46
N TRP A 182 0.82 -4.12 17.70
CA TRP A 182 1.73 -3.01 18.02
C TRP A 182 3.11 -3.16 17.38
N PHE A 183 3.61 -4.38 17.24
CA PHE A 183 4.89 -4.64 16.58
C PHE A 183 4.85 -4.31 15.07
N VAL A 184 3.78 -4.70 14.37
CA VAL A 184 3.57 -4.35 12.96
C VAL A 184 3.44 -2.83 12.79
N ILE A 185 2.71 -2.16 13.69
CA ILE A 185 2.65 -0.69 13.75
C ILE A 185 4.06 -0.10 13.96
N GLY A 186 4.85 -0.69 14.85
CA GLY A 186 6.23 -0.28 15.13
C GLY A 186 7.14 -0.37 13.89
N ILE A 187 7.16 -1.50 13.20
CA ILE A 187 7.92 -1.67 11.95
C ILE A 187 7.44 -0.68 10.87
N THR A 188 6.14 -0.50 10.76
CA THR A 188 5.54 0.45 9.82
C THR A 188 5.99 1.88 10.15
N ALA A 189 5.98 2.27 11.42
CA ALA A 189 6.46 3.56 11.89
C ALA A 189 7.96 3.76 11.61
N VAL A 190 8.79 2.74 11.84
CA VAL A 190 10.24 2.79 11.55
C VAL A 190 10.48 2.96 10.04
N THR A 191 9.74 2.24 9.20
CA THR A 191 9.83 2.35 7.73
C THR A 191 9.43 3.75 7.25
N ILE A 192 8.41 4.34 7.86
CA ILE A 192 7.98 5.72 7.63
C ILE A 192 9.07 6.70 8.04
N VAL A 193 9.65 6.56 9.23
CA VAL A 193 10.73 7.44 9.73
C VAL A 193 11.95 7.35 8.82
N ALA A 194 12.38 6.14 8.46
CA ALA A 194 13.51 5.92 7.55
C ALA A 194 13.28 6.59 6.18
N THR A 195 12.07 6.52 5.64
CA THR A 195 11.76 7.14 4.34
C THR A 195 11.58 8.65 4.45
N VAL A 196 11.02 9.19 5.54
CA VAL A 196 10.94 10.63 5.80
C VAL A 196 12.34 11.23 5.95
N ILE A 197 13.23 10.55 6.67
CA ILE A 197 14.63 10.90 6.78
C ILE A 197 15.28 10.83 5.39
N GLY A 198 15.08 9.72 4.65
CA GLY A 198 15.55 9.57 3.26
C GLY A 198 15.09 10.71 2.34
N MET A 199 13.83 11.11 2.38
CA MET A 199 13.30 12.23 1.61
C MET A 199 13.88 13.58 2.05
N ARG A 200 14.21 13.75 3.34
CA ARG A 200 14.91 14.96 3.83
C ARG A 200 16.37 14.99 3.40
N PHE A 201 17.04 13.84 3.32
CA PHE A 201 18.40 13.71 2.78
C PHE A 201 18.47 13.85 1.25
N PHE A 202 17.49 13.32 0.52
CA PHE A 202 17.37 13.50 -0.94
C PHE A 202 16.90 14.91 -1.35
N LYS A 203 16.61 15.79 -0.38
CA LYS A 203 16.38 17.22 -0.60
C LYS A 203 17.68 17.98 -0.90
N GLY A 204 18.62 17.34 -1.58
CA GLY A 204 19.85 17.91 -2.09
C GLY A 204 19.67 18.45 -3.50
N ARG A 205 19.77 19.77 -3.61
CA ARG A 205 19.86 20.62 -4.83
C ARG A 205 18.52 21.07 -5.42
N PRO A 206 18.03 22.28 -5.05
CA PRO A 206 17.08 22.98 -5.89
C PRO A 206 17.74 23.19 -7.26
N ARG A 207 17.11 22.64 -8.29
CA ARG A 207 17.46 22.87 -9.69
C ARG A 207 17.34 24.37 -9.94
N ARG A 208 18.48 25.07 -9.91
CA ARG A 208 18.62 26.49 -10.22
C ARG A 208 17.95 26.70 -11.58
N GLU A 209 16.79 27.35 -11.60
CA GLU A 209 16.17 27.81 -12.83
C GLU A 209 17.17 28.69 -13.54
N ARG A 210 17.68 28.20 -14.68
CA ARG A 210 18.46 28.97 -15.62
C ARG A 210 17.51 30.04 -16.16
N LYS A 211 17.54 31.24 -15.56
CA LYS A 211 16.98 32.46 -16.16
C LYS A 211 17.56 32.56 -17.58
N ARG A 212 16.80 32.13 -18.59
CA ARG A 212 17.05 32.53 -19.96
C ARG A 212 16.70 34.01 -20.01
N GLY A 213 17.73 34.84 -20.16
CA GLY A 213 17.57 36.27 -20.36
C GLY A 213 16.61 36.50 -21.53
N VAL A 214 15.58 37.27 -21.26
CA VAL A 214 14.75 37.88 -22.30
C VAL A 214 15.63 38.95 -22.93
N HIS A 215 16.22 38.66 -24.10
CA HIS A 215 16.74 39.70 -24.97
C HIS A 215 15.52 40.38 -25.60
N VAL A 216 15.13 41.51 -25.06
CA VAL A 216 14.26 42.45 -25.76
C VAL A 216 15.15 43.14 -26.80
N SER A 217 14.92 42.85 -28.07
CA SER A 217 15.50 43.63 -29.17
C SER A 217 14.84 45.01 -29.14
N PRO A 218 15.60 46.11 -29.17
CA PRO A 218 15.03 47.43 -29.43
C PRO A 218 14.39 47.41 -30.83
N ALA A 219 13.20 48.01 -30.91
CA ALA A 219 12.55 48.29 -32.17
C ALA A 219 13.34 49.36 -32.92
N GLU A 220 13.70 49.06 -34.16
CA GLU A 220 13.99 50.02 -35.23
C GLU A 220 13.29 49.54 -36.51
#